data_AF-A0A7W3XWK2-F1
#
_entry.id   AF-A0A7W3XWK2-F1
#
_cell.length_a   1.000
_cell.length_b   1.000
_cell.length_c   1.000
_cell.angle_alpha   90.00
_cell.angle_beta   90.00
_cell.angle_gamma   90.00
#
_symmetry.space_group_name_H-M   'P 1'
#
loop_
_entity.id
_entity.type
_entity.pdbx_description
1 polymer ?
#
loop_
_entity_poly.entity_id
_entity_poly.type
_entity_poly.pdbx_seq_one_letter_code
_entity_poly.pdbx_strand_id
1 'polypeptide(L)'
;MTKMLIDIDEETLAAAQEALGTRTKKETVNTALAETAARIRRAKALAEARRLIAEGALDMAVLSDKTNYRASHPRQEASGSDT
;
A
#
# COMPACT_ATOMS: atom_id res chain seq x y z
N MET A 1 -11.51 4.48 22.14
CA MET A 1 -10.70 3.30 22.47
C MET A 1 -11.17 2.71 23.78
N THR A 2 -11.58 1.44 23.77
CA THR A 2 -11.90 0.69 24.99
C THR A 2 -10.60 0.26 25.66
N LYS A 3 -10.55 0.32 27.00
CA LYS A 3 -9.39 -0.16 27.75
C LYS A 3 -9.49 -1.68 27.88
N MET A 4 -8.43 -2.38 27.50
CA MET A 4 -8.30 -3.82 27.65
C MET A 4 -6.95 -4.08 28.33
N LEU A 5 -6.95 -4.94 29.35
CA LEU A 5 -5.74 -5.41 30.01
C LEU A 5 -5.23 -6.62 29.23
N ILE A 6 -4.03 -6.51 28.70
CA ILE A 6 -3.32 -7.57 27.99
C ILE A 6 -1.88 -7.57 28.46
N ASP A 7 -1.32 -8.75 28.66
CA ASP A 7 0.11 -8.91 28.89
C ASP A 7 0.83 -8.88 27.54
N ILE A 8 1.90 -8.08 27.48
CA ILE A 8 2.70 -7.90 26.28
C ILE A 8 4.15 -8.14 26.67
N ASP A 9 4.87 -8.87 25.83
CA ASP A 9 6.31 -9.02 25.95
C ASP A 9 7.02 -7.68 25.72
N GLU A 10 7.78 -7.21 26.72
CA GLU A 10 8.41 -5.89 26.71
C GLU A 10 9.54 -5.78 25.67
N GLU A 11 10.24 -6.89 25.37
CA GLU A 11 11.29 -6.91 24.35
C GLU A 11 10.70 -6.73 22.95
N THR A 12 9.63 -7.47 22.65
CA THR A 12 8.88 -7.34 21.40
C THR A 12 8.26 -5.95 21.26
N LEU A 13 7.77 -5.38 22.37
CA LEU A 13 7.22 -4.02 22.38
C LEU A 13 8.29 -2.97 22.10
N ALA A 14 9.49 -3.11 22.66
CA ALA A 14 10.63 -2.23 22.39
C ALA A 14 11.07 -2.31 20.93
N ALA A 15 11.19 -3.51 20.37
CA ALA A 15 11.50 -3.70 18.95
C ALA A 15 10.45 -3.06 18.03
N ALA A 16 9.17 -3.19 18.38
CA ALA A 16 8.09 -2.52 17.64
C ALA A 16 8.15 -0.98 17.78
N GLN A 17 8.54 -0.46 18.95
CA GLN A 17 8.72 0.97 19.16
C GLN A 17 9.82 1.55 18.26
N GLU A 18 10.96 0.87 18.19
CA GLU A 18 12.06 1.26 17.32
C GLU A 18 11.67 1.19 15.85
N ALA A 19 11.06 0.08 15.42
CA ALA A 19 10.64 -0.11 14.04
C ALA A 19 9.57 0.89 13.57
N LEU A 20 8.66 1.28 14.47
CA LEU A 20 7.55 2.19 14.16
C LEU A 20 7.86 3.66 14.53
N GLY A 21 8.99 3.93 15.18
CA GLY A 21 9.36 5.28 15.65
C GLY A 21 8.40 5.86 16.70
N THR A 22 7.76 5.00 17.51
CA THR A 22 6.71 5.41 18.45
C THR A 22 7.23 5.59 19.87
N ARG A 23 6.65 6.52 20.63
CA ARG A 23 7.19 6.92 21.94
C ARG A 23 6.45 6.29 23.11
N THR A 24 5.20 5.85 22.89
CA THR A 24 4.37 5.28 23.94
C THR A 24 3.90 3.88 23.59
N LYS A 25 3.77 3.01 24.60
CA LYS A 25 3.27 1.63 24.45
C LYS A 25 1.93 1.58 23.72
N LYS A 26 0.99 2.46 24.11
CA LYS A 26 -0.34 2.59 23.48
C LYS A 26 -0.22 2.95 22.00
N GLU A 27 0.61 3.94 21.68
CA GLU A 27 0.83 4.36 20.28
C GLU A 27 1.40 3.21 19.46
N THR A 28 2.42 2.53 19.99
CA THR A 28 3.05 1.35 19.37
C THR A 28 2.02 0.29 19.02
N VAL A 29 1.21 -0.12 20.00
CA VAL A 29 0.20 -1.17 19.81
C VAL A 29 -0.84 -0.76 18.78
N ASN A 30 -1.35 0.48 18.86
CA ASN A 30 -2.37 0.93 17.92
C ASN A 30 -1.84 1.07 16.49
N THR A 31 -0.62 1.59 16.34
CA THR A 31 0.04 1.73 15.04
C THR A 31 0.35 0.36 14.45
N ALA A 32 0.88 -0.58 15.24
CA ALA A 32 1.17 -1.94 14.81
C ALA A 32 -0.11 -2.67 14.33
N LEU A 33 -1.22 -2.54 15.07
CA LEU A 33 -2.50 -3.12 14.69
C LEU A 33 -3.06 -2.49 13.41
N ALA A 34 -2.97 -1.17 13.27
CA ALA A 34 -3.43 -0.45 12.08
C ALA A 34 -2.63 -0.87 10.83
N GLU A 35 -1.31 -0.92 10.93
CA GLU A 35 -0.41 -1.34 9.84
C GLU A 35 -0.64 -2.79 9.45
N THR A 36 -0.79 -3.68 10.43
CA THR A 36 -1.07 -5.10 10.17
C THR A 36 -2.41 -5.28 9.48
N ALA A 37 -3.45 -4.59 9.95
CA ALA A 37 -4.77 -4.61 9.31
C ALA A 37 -4.69 -4.07 7.87
N ALA A 38 -3.95 -2.99 7.64
CA ALA A 38 -3.74 -2.44 6.30
C ALA A 38 -3.00 -3.43 5.39
N ARG A 39 -1.95 -4.08 5.88
CA ARG A 39 -1.20 -5.11 5.15
C ARG A 39 -2.08 -6.29 4.76
N ILE A 40 -2.91 -6.78 5.69
CA ILE A 40 -3.87 -7.88 5.42
C ILE A 40 -4.91 -7.45 4.39
N ARG A 41 -5.47 -6.23 4.50
CA ARG A 41 -6.42 -5.70 3.51
C ARG A 41 -5.81 -5.66 2.11
N ARG A 42 -4.58 -5.14 1.98
CA ARG A 42 -3.85 -5.10 0.70
C ARG A 42 -3.62 -6.50 0.14
N ALA A 43 -3.22 -7.45 0.98
CA ALA A 43 -3.00 -8.84 0.55
C ALA A 43 -4.30 -9.52 0.09
N LYS A 44 -5.41 -9.31 0.79
CA LYS A 44 -6.73 -9.83 0.40
C LYS A 44 -7.21 -9.24 -0.92
N ALA A 45 -7.08 -7.92 -1.10
CA ALA A 45 -7.44 -7.26 -2.34
C ALA A 45 -6.63 -7.80 -3.53
N LEU A 46 -5.33 -8.03 -3.34
CA LEU A 46 -4.48 -8.64 -4.38
C LEU A 46 -4.88 -10.08 -4.69
N ALA A 47 -5.18 -10.89 -3.67
CA ALA A 47 -5.63 -12.26 -3.85
C ALA A 47 -6.96 -12.31 -4.63
N GLU A 48 -7.89 -11.42 -4.29
CA GLU A 48 -9.17 -11.31 -4.97
C GLU A 48 -9.02 -10.83 -6.42
N ALA A 49 -8.18 -9.84 -6.67
CA ALA A 49 -7.89 -9.39 -8.03
C ALA A 49 -7.32 -10.54 -8.89
N ARG A 50 -6.41 -11.35 -8.33
CA ARG A 50 -5.88 -12.55 -9.01
C ARG A 50 -6.95 -13.58 -9.31
N ARG A 51 -7.89 -13.80 -8.38
CA ARG A 51 -9.03 -14.71 -8.59
C ARG A 51 -9.91 -14.23 -9.75
N LEU A 52 -10.28 -12.95 -9.75
CA LEU A 52 -11.10 -12.35 -10.82
C LEU A 52 -10.40 -12.42 -12.18
N ILE A 53 -9.09 -12.19 -12.25
CA ILE A 53 -8.30 -12.37 -13.48
C ILE A 53 -8.37 -13.83 -13.96
N ALA A 54 -8.18 -14.80 -13.06
CA ALA A 54 -8.23 -16.22 -13.41
C ALA A 54 -9.62 -16.66 -13.88
N GLU A 55 -10.68 -16.03 -13.37
CA GLU A 55 -12.06 -16.24 -13.80
C GLU A 55 -12.43 -15.49 -15.10
N GLY A 56 -11.48 -14.79 -15.71
CA GLY A 56 -11.68 -14.10 -16.98
C GLY A 56 -12.42 -12.76 -16.85
N ALA A 57 -12.56 -12.22 -15.63
CA ALA A 57 -13.19 -10.92 -15.43
C ALA A 57 -12.36 -9.75 -16.00
N LEU A 58 -11.07 -9.98 -16.27
CA LEU A 58 -10.17 -9.04 -16.94
C LEU A 58 -9.39 -9.76 -18.04
N ASP A 59 -9.44 -9.22 -19.26
CA ASP A 59 -8.60 -9.67 -20.36
C ASP A 59 -7.20 -9.03 -20.25
N MET A 60 -6.27 -9.79 -19.65
CA MET A 60 -4.89 -9.35 -19.47
C MET A 60 -4.14 -9.19 -20.80
N ALA A 61 -4.56 -9.86 -21.88
CA ALA A 61 -3.92 -9.70 -23.19
C ALA A 61 -4.21 -8.31 -23.75
N VAL A 62 -5.46 -7.85 -23.63
CA VAL A 62 -5.87 -6.49 -24.04
C VAL A 62 -5.23 -5.42 -23.15
N LEU A 63 -5.18 -5.63 -21.82
CA LEU A 63 -4.58 -4.64 -20.90
C LEU A 63 -3.04 -4.53 -21.04
N SER A 64 -2.38 -5.59 -21.51
CA SER A 64 -0.95 -5.59 -21.76
C SER A 64 -0.58 -5.00 -23.12
N ASP A 65 -1.55 -4.86 -24.04
CA ASP A 65 -1.37 -4.20 -25.33
C ASP A 65 -1.27 -2.68 -25.16
N LYS A 66 -0.05 -2.16 -25.34
CA LYS A 66 0.26 -0.73 -25.20
C LYS A 66 0.01 0.06 -26.48
N THR A 67 -0.43 -0.57 -27.57
CA THR A 67 -0.61 0.07 -28.88
C THR A 67 -1.65 1.20 -28.83
N ASN A 68 -2.71 1.01 -28.05
CA ASN A 68 -3.75 2.02 -27.82
C ASN A 68 -3.56 2.80 -26.50
N TYR A 69 -2.41 2.64 -25.84
CA TYR A 69 -2.13 3.37 -24.61
C TYR A 69 -1.94 4.85 -24.91
N ARG A 70 -2.86 5.68 -24.41
CA ARG A 70 -2.74 7.14 -24.50
C ARG A 70 -1.63 7.59 -23.54
N ALA A 71 -0.39 7.57 -24.01
CA ALA A 71 0.71 8.27 -23.35
C ALA A 71 0.30 9.74 -23.21
N SER A 72 0.19 10.22 -21.98
CA SER A 72 -0.01 11.63 -21.69
C SER A 72 1.04 12.46 -22.42
N HIS A 73 0.55 13.43 -23.20
CA HIS A 73 1.26 14.33 -24.11
C HIS A 73 2.76 14.56 -23.86
N PRO A 74 3.61 14.51 -24.91
CA PRO A 74 4.92 15.13 -24.83
C PRO A 74 4.75 16.65 -24.62
N ARG A 75 5.45 17.16 -23.60
CA ARG A 75 5.61 18.59 -23.29
C ARG A 75 6.18 19.26 -24.55
N GLN A 76 5.42 20.17 -25.17
CA GLN A 76 5.96 21.04 -26.21
C GLN A 76 7.15 21.80 -25.64
N GLU A 77 8.33 21.51 -26.17
CA GLU A 77 9.54 22.26 -25.88
C GLU A 77 9.34 23.67 -26.43
N ALA A 78 9.49 24.66 -25.53
CA ALA A 78 9.37 26.06 -25.87
C ALA A 78 10.45 26.40 -26.92
N SER A 79 10.02 26.64 -28.16
CA SER A 79 10.82 27.26 -29.20
C SER A 79 11.24 28.64 -28.72
N GLY A 80 12.48 28.75 -28.23
CA GLY A 80 13.16 30.03 -28.10
C GLY A 80 13.21 30.70 -29.46
N SER A 81 12.47 31.79 -29.61
CA SER A 81 12.68 32.77 -30.67
C SER A 81 13.23 34.02 -30.00
N ASP A 82 14.55 34.07 -29.94
CA ASP A 82 15.29 35.30 -29.66
C ASP A 82 16.33 35.42 -30.78
N THR A 83 15.94 36.08 -31.86
CA THR A 83 16.80 36.75 -32.84
C THR A 83 15.94 37.77 -33.59
#